data_AF-A0A8S9RKI9-F1
#
_entry.id   AF-A0A8S9RKI9-F1
#
_cell.length_a   1.000
_cell.length_b   1.000
_cell.length_c   1.000
_cell.angle_alpha   90.00
_cell.angle_beta   90.00
_cell.angle_gamma   90.00
#
_symmetry.space_group_name_H-M   'P 1'
#
loop_
_entity.id
_entity.type
_entity.pdbx_description
1 polymer ?
#
loop_
_entity_poly.entity_id
_entity_poly.type
_entity_poly.pdbx_seq_one_letter_code
_entity_poly.pdbx_strand_id
1 'polypeptide(L)'
;MGELLILQPDESFSPGHELLPPGNGLYLLTDEDTEEERAAQTLFLNTPHPLDILGDRAAYGSSGTIQRDHDMNSYLKAVRSVIRKEASQIRREEREHRRSLWWPVLVTRESSGRSGRQINGGQDFSGLMKTGRKSLQRFSRLVASQHMPLIVVLLVPVKLMFLGAFNVFSFR
;
A
#
# COMPACT_ATOMS: atom_id res chain seq x y z
N MET A 1 -15.11 -21.01 -17.24
CA MET A 1 -13.94 -20.70 -18.12
C MET A 1 -12.70 -20.64 -17.23
N GLY A 2 -11.51 -20.28 -17.70
CA GLY A 2 -10.41 -19.98 -16.75
C GLY A 2 -10.73 -18.70 -15.95
N GLU A 3 -9.91 -18.38 -14.95
CA GLU A 3 -9.99 -17.07 -14.27
C GLU A 3 -9.69 -15.94 -15.28
N LEU A 4 -10.57 -14.94 -15.35
CA LEU A 4 -10.36 -13.77 -16.21
C LEU A 4 -9.84 -12.59 -15.39
N LEU A 5 -8.69 -12.05 -15.81
CA LEU A 5 -8.09 -10.87 -15.21
C LEU A 5 -8.28 -9.67 -16.15
N ILE A 6 -8.83 -8.58 -15.62
CA ILE A 6 -9.04 -7.33 -16.34
C ILE A 6 -7.96 -6.34 -15.90
N LEU A 7 -7.11 -5.93 -16.83
CA LEU A 7 -6.09 -4.91 -16.62
C LEU A 7 -6.60 -3.56 -17.14
N GLN A 8 -6.80 -2.61 -16.22
CA GLN A 8 -7.09 -1.22 -16.56
C GLN A 8 -5.78 -0.42 -16.56
N PRO A 9 -5.36 0.10 -17.72
CA PRO A 9 -4.17 0.94 -17.82
C PRO A 9 -4.40 2.31 -17.16
N ASP A 10 -3.34 3.11 -17.12
CA ASP A 10 -3.44 4.50 -16.68
C ASP A 10 -4.18 5.36 -17.72
N GLU A 11 -4.85 6.42 -17.25
CA GLU A 11 -5.65 7.32 -18.10
C GLU A 11 -4.79 8.05 -19.15
N SER A 12 -3.49 8.17 -18.88
CA SER A 12 -2.51 8.67 -19.85
C SER A 12 -2.34 7.79 -21.09
N PHE A 13 -2.73 6.52 -21.00
CA PHE A 13 -2.60 5.53 -22.07
C PHE A 13 -3.93 5.20 -22.76
N SER A 14 -4.99 5.02 -21.98
CA SER A 14 -6.33 4.72 -22.50
C SER A 14 -7.39 5.30 -21.56
N PRO A 15 -8.55 5.75 -22.08
CA PRO A 15 -9.67 6.11 -21.22
C PRO A 15 -10.05 4.95 -20.29
N GLY A 16 -10.45 5.30 -19.08
CA GLY A 16 -10.96 4.34 -18.10
C GLY A 16 -12.32 3.78 -18.51
N HIS A 17 -12.63 2.60 -18.02
CA HIS A 17 -13.94 1.98 -18.23
C HIS A 17 -14.96 2.52 -17.23
N GLU A 18 -16.16 2.89 -17.67
CA GLU A 18 -17.18 3.54 -16.83
C GLU A 18 -17.62 2.67 -15.63
N LEU A 19 -17.63 1.35 -15.82
CA LEU A 19 -18.00 0.37 -14.78
C LEU A 19 -16.85 0.03 -13.82
N LEU A 20 -15.63 0.54 -14.04
CA LEU A 20 -14.50 0.28 -13.15
C LEU A 20 -14.17 1.51 -12.30
N PRO A 21 -13.56 1.31 -11.12
CA PRO A 21 -13.04 2.42 -10.33
C PRO A 21 -12.07 3.30 -11.14
N PRO A 22 -12.02 4.61 -10.87
CA PRO A 22 -11.14 5.52 -11.58
C PRO A 22 -9.65 5.20 -11.34
N GLY A 23 -8.83 5.50 -12.34
CA GLY A 23 -7.40 5.20 -12.37
C GLY A 23 -7.05 3.79 -12.86
N ASN A 24 -5.79 3.38 -12.66
CA ASN A 24 -5.29 2.08 -13.10
C ASN A 24 -5.50 0.97 -12.05
N GLY A 25 -5.68 -0.27 -12.50
CA GLY A 25 -5.93 -1.41 -11.60
C GLY A 25 -5.87 -2.76 -12.31
N LEU A 26 -5.81 -3.82 -11.50
CA LEU A 26 -5.96 -5.20 -11.96
C LEU A 26 -7.12 -5.82 -11.19
N TYR A 27 -8.11 -6.31 -11.92
CA TYR A 27 -9.35 -6.84 -11.36
C TYR A 27 -9.49 -8.31 -11.74
N LEU A 28 -10.01 -9.10 -10.81
CA LEU A 28 -10.41 -10.47 -11.06
C LEU A 28 -11.89 -10.49 -11.38
N LEU A 29 -12.24 -11.02 -12.54
CA LEU A 29 -13.62 -11.32 -12.88
C LEU A 29 -13.90 -12.76 -12.47
N THR A 30 -14.74 -12.90 -11.44
CA THR A 30 -15.15 -14.19 -10.89
C THR A 30 -16.23 -14.82 -11.76
N ASP A 31 -16.30 -16.16 -11.75
CA ASP A 31 -17.32 -16.89 -12.50
C ASP A 31 -18.72 -16.59 -11.93
N GLU A 32 -19.70 -16.70 -12.81
CA GLU A 32 -21.06 -16.17 -12.63
C GLU A 32 -21.97 -17.20 -11.94
N ASP A 33 -22.47 -16.89 -10.75
CA ASP A 33 -23.39 -17.76 -10.01
C ASP A 33 -24.87 -17.47 -10.36
N THR A 34 -25.16 -16.25 -10.83
CA THR A 34 -26.50 -15.79 -11.18
C THR A 34 -26.63 -15.32 -12.63
N GLU A 35 -27.84 -15.35 -13.17
CA GLU A 35 -28.13 -14.85 -14.53
C GLU A 35 -27.91 -13.33 -14.67
N GLU A 36 -28.08 -12.59 -13.58
CA GLU A 36 -27.88 -11.14 -13.53
C GLU A 36 -26.39 -10.78 -13.67
N GLU A 37 -25.53 -11.51 -12.96
CA GLU A 37 -24.08 -11.32 -13.07
C GLU A 37 -23.60 -11.70 -14.48
N ARG A 38 -24.11 -12.81 -15.07
CA ARG A 38 -23.81 -13.18 -16.48
C ARG A 38 -24.16 -12.08 -17.46
N ALA A 39 -25.32 -11.45 -17.28
CA ALA A 39 -25.76 -10.34 -18.11
C ALA A 39 -24.84 -9.11 -17.92
N ALA A 40 -24.45 -8.81 -16.68
CA ALA A 40 -23.53 -7.72 -16.37
C ALA A 40 -22.13 -7.94 -16.95
N GLN A 41 -21.58 -9.15 -16.84
CA GLN A 41 -20.31 -9.53 -17.47
C GLN A 41 -20.38 -9.43 -18.99
N THR A 42 -21.48 -9.91 -19.59
CA THR A 42 -21.68 -9.80 -21.04
C THR A 42 -21.75 -8.34 -21.47
N LEU A 43 -22.48 -7.48 -20.73
CA LEU A 43 -22.53 -6.04 -20.99
C LEU A 43 -21.16 -5.38 -20.84
N PHE A 44 -20.41 -5.73 -19.78
CA PHE A 44 -19.07 -5.21 -19.53
C PHE A 44 -18.12 -5.52 -20.68
N LEU A 45 -18.06 -6.78 -21.13
CA LEU A 45 -17.18 -7.21 -22.21
C LEU A 45 -17.58 -6.64 -23.59
N ASN A 46 -18.82 -6.19 -23.73
CA ASN A 46 -19.36 -5.61 -24.96
C ASN A 46 -19.50 -4.07 -24.90
N THR A 47 -18.84 -3.39 -23.97
CA THR A 47 -18.90 -1.92 -23.85
C THR A 47 -17.50 -1.30 -23.99
N PRO A 48 -17.25 -0.40 -24.96
CA PRO A 48 -18.08 -0.13 -26.14
C PRO A 48 -18.18 -1.37 -27.06
N HIS A 49 -19.27 -1.48 -27.82
CA HIS A 49 -19.52 -2.68 -28.62
C HIS A 49 -18.45 -2.84 -29.72
N PRO A 50 -17.85 -4.03 -29.91
CA PRO A 50 -16.73 -4.20 -30.83
C PRO A 50 -17.04 -3.75 -32.25
N LEU A 51 -18.27 -3.98 -32.73
CA LEU A 51 -18.68 -3.56 -34.07
C LEU A 51 -18.79 -2.04 -34.22
N ASP A 52 -19.07 -1.30 -33.13
CA ASP A 52 -19.13 0.15 -33.17
C ASP A 52 -17.71 0.72 -33.32
N ILE A 53 -16.74 0.14 -32.59
CA ILE A 53 -15.32 0.50 -32.71
C ILE A 53 -14.79 0.17 -34.11
N LEU A 54 -15.09 -1.04 -34.62
CA LEU A 54 -14.62 -1.48 -35.93
C LEU A 54 -15.30 -0.76 -37.09
N GLY A 55 -16.53 -0.29 -36.91
CA GLY A 55 -17.28 0.48 -37.88
C GLY A 55 -16.82 1.93 -37.99
N ASP A 56 -16.24 2.48 -36.92
CA ASP A 56 -15.68 3.83 -36.94
C ASP A 56 -14.41 3.90 -37.79
N ARG A 57 -14.46 4.68 -38.87
CA ARG A 57 -13.29 4.91 -39.73
C ARG A 57 -12.17 5.65 -39.00
N ALA A 58 -12.48 6.49 -38.01
CA ALA A 58 -11.49 7.22 -37.22
C ALA A 58 -10.75 6.33 -36.22
N ALA A 59 -11.26 5.13 -35.91
CA ALA A 59 -10.59 4.16 -35.06
C ALA A 59 -9.33 3.57 -35.71
N TYR A 60 -9.17 3.70 -37.03
CA TYR A 60 -7.99 3.23 -37.77
C TYR A 60 -7.01 4.36 -38.09
N GLY A 61 -5.74 3.99 -38.29
CA GLY A 61 -4.67 4.92 -38.66
C GLY A 61 -3.76 5.28 -37.49
N SER A 62 -2.83 6.21 -37.69
CA SER A 62 -1.81 6.55 -36.69
C SER A 62 -2.36 7.23 -35.43
N SER A 63 -3.52 7.89 -35.55
CA SER A 63 -4.26 8.51 -34.45
C SER A 63 -5.47 7.68 -34.00
N GLY A 64 -5.63 6.48 -34.54
CA GLY A 64 -6.76 5.60 -34.23
C GLY A 64 -6.55 4.82 -32.93
N THR A 65 -7.63 4.27 -32.39
CA THR A 65 -7.62 3.42 -31.20
C THR A 65 -7.26 1.95 -31.52
N ILE A 66 -7.45 1.53 -32.77
CA ILE A 66 -7.13 0.18 -33.22
C ILE A 66 -5.68 0.12 -33.69
N GLN A 67 -4.87 -0.66 -32.98
CA GLN A 67 -3.51 -0.96 -33.38
C GLN A 67 -3.49 -2.23 -34.24
N ARG A 68 -2.96 -2.13 -35.47
CA ARG A 68 -2.85 -3.28 -36.39
C ARG A 68 -1.90 -4.36 -35.85
N ASP A 69 -0.80 -3.93 -35.24
CA ASP A 69 0.22 -4.79 -34.68
C ASP A 69 0.16 -4.75 -33.15
N HIS A 70 0.27 -5.91 -32.51
CA HIS A 70 0.29 -5.97 -31.05
C HIS A 70 1.58 -5.35 -30.49
N ASP A 71 1.49 -4.23 -29.75
CA ASP A 71 2.62 -3.71 -28.97
C ASP A 71 2.64 -4.27 -27.55
N MET A 72 3.54 -5.21 -27.31
CA MET A 72 3.76 -5.81 -25.99
C MET A 72 4.21 -4.79 -24.93
N ASN A 73 4.83 -3.67 -25.35
CA ASN A 73 5.28 -2.66 -24.40
C ASN A 73 4.11 -1.94 -23.71
N SER A 74 2.98 -1.80 -24.40
CA SER A 74 1.76 -1.23 -23.84
C SER A 74 1.26 -2.03 -22.65
N TYR A 75 1.15 -3.36 -22.80
CA TYR A 75 0.79 -4.26 -21.70
C TYR A 75 1.82 -4.21 -20.57
N LEU A 76 3.11 -4.25 -20.89
CA LEU A 76 4.18 -4.20 -19.89
C LEU A 76 4.16 -2.88 -19.10
N LYS A 77 3.90 -1.74 -19.75
CA LYS A 77 3.76 -0.43 -19.11
C LYS A 77 2.56 -0.41 -18.16
N ALA A 78 1.41 -0.92 -18.60
CA ALA A 78 0.20 -1.00 -17.78
C ALA A 78 0.39 -1.91 -16.56
N VAL A 79 0.95 -3.11 -16.72
CA VAL A 79 1.22 -4.00 -15.59
C VAL A 79 2.22 -3.36 -14.60
N ARG A 80 3.29 -2.74 -15.11
CA ARG A 80 4.27 -2.04 -14.25
C ARG A 80 3.65 -0.87 -13.49
N SER A 81 2.71 -0.14 -14.09
CA SER A 81 2.06 0.98 -13.41
C SER A 81 1.19 0.50 -12.25
N VAL A 82 0.44 -0.59 -12.44
CA VAL A 82 -0.38 -1.21 -11.39
C VAL A 82 0.51 -1.75 -10.27
N ILE A 83 1.56 -2.53 -10.58
CA ILE A 83 2.49 -3.06 -9.57
C ILE A 83 3.11 -1.93 -8.74
N ARG A 84 3.51 -0.82 -9.38
CA ARG A 84 4.08 0.33 -8.67
C ARG A 84 3.08 1.00 -7.75
N LYS A 85 1.81 1.12 -8.18
CA LYS A 85 0.72 1.68 -7.38
C LYS A 85 0.48 0.83 -6.13
N GLU A 86 0.28 -0.48 -6.31
CA GLU A 86 0.07 -1.42 -5.20
C GLU A 86 1.24 -1.43 -4.21
N ALA A 87 2.48 -1.52 -4.72
CA ALA A 87 3.67 -1.48 -3.87
C ALA A 87 3.83 -0.13 -3.13
N SER A 88 3.31 0.97 -3.68
CA SER A 88 3.31 2.27 -3.01
C SER A 88 2.26 2.32 -1.89
N GLN A 89 1.07 1.77 -2.14
CA GLN A 89 -0.01 1.69 -1.16
C GLN A 89 0.40 0.84 0.05
N ILE A 90 0.94 -0.36 -0.17
CA ILE A 90 1.45 -1.24 0.89
C ILE A 90 2.49 -0.51 1.76
N ARG A 91 3.47 0.15 1.14
CA ARG A 91 4.49 0.92 1.88
C ARG A 91 3.90 2.12 2.62
N ARG A 92 2.80 2.71 2.15
CA ARG A 92 2.10 3.80 2.86
C ARG A 92 1.40 3.25 4.09
N GLU A 93 0.67 2.16 3.95
CA GLU A 93 -0.03 1.48 5.06
C GLU A 93 0.94 1.02 6.14
N GLU A 94 2.08 0.43 5.76
CA GLU A 94 3.13 0.07 6.72
C GLU A 94 3.68 1.29 7.48
N ARG A 95 3.89 2.42 6.80
CA ARG A 95 4.36 3.66 7.44
C ARG A 95 3.30 4.23 8.38
N GLU A 96 2.02 4.18 8.00
CA GLU A 96 0.90 4.63 8.82
C GLU A 96 0.72 3.72 10.04
N HIS A 97 0.79 2.41 9.86
CA HIS A 97 0.77 1.43 10.93
C HIS A 97 1.93 1.66 11.91
N ARG A 98 3.15 1.83 11.40
CA ARG A 98 4.30 2.21 12.24
C ARG A 98 4.10 3.55 12.95
N ARG A 99 3.58 4.57 12.27
CA ARG A 99 3.29 5.87 12.90
C ARG A 99 2.24 5.74 13.99
N SER A 100 1.19 4.96 13.79
CA SER A 100 0.15 4.68 14.80
C SER A 100 0.72 3.97 16.03
N LEU A 101 1.60 2.98 15.83
CA LEU A 101 2.30 2.30 16.93
C LEU A 101 3.30 3.20 17.68
N TRP A 102 3.92 4.16 16.99
CA TRP A 102 4.91 5.09 17.58
C TRP A 102 4.30 6.40 18.09
N TRP A 103 3.04 6.71 17.73
CA TRP A 103 2.32 7.90 18.18
C TRP A 103 2.26 8.02 19.72
N PRO A 104 2.03 6.93 20.50
CA PRO A 104 2.05 7.02 21.96
C PRO A 104 3.42 7.39 22.54
N VAL A 105 4.51 7.01 21.87
CA VAL A 105 5.87 7.29 22.36
C VAL A 105 6.23 8.76 22.19
N LEU A 106 5.80 9.41 21.12
CA LEU A 106 6.03 10.86 20.93
C LEU A 106 5.21 11.71 21.90
N VAL A 107 3.93 11.38 22.14
CA VAL A 107 3.05 12.17 23.04
C VAL A 107 3.54 12.11 24.50
N THR A 108 4.21 11.04 24.92
CA THR A 108 4.77 10.93 26.29
C THR A 108 6.04 11.74 26.53
N ARG A 109 6.69 12.27 25.48
CA ARG A 109 7.95 13.03 25.62
C ARG A 109 7.75 14.54 25.64
N GLU A 110 6.61 15.04 25.18
CA GLU A 110 6.31 16.48 25.21
C GLU A 110 5.71 16.94 26.55
N SER A 111 5.28 16.02 27.42
CA SER A 111 4.72 16.37 28.73
C SER A 111 5.74 16.57 29.86
N SER A 112 7.06 16.52 29.57
CA SER A 112 8.10 16.83 30.57
C SER A 112 8.66 18.25 30.47
N GLY A 113 8.02 19.13 29.71
CA GLY A 113 8.43 20.52 29.57
C GLY A 113 7.24 21.49 29.58
N ARG A 114 7.07 22.18 30.71
CA ARG A 114 6.42 23.50 30.85
C ARG A 114 4.88 23.54 30.99
N SER A 115 4.47 23.71 32.24
CA SER A 115 3.42 24.60 32.76
C SER A 115 2.22 24.97 31.86
N GLY A 116 1.03 24.52 32.28
CA GLY A 116 -0.19 25.33 32.29
C GLY A 116 -0.96 25.51 30.98
N ARG A 117 -1.83 24.54 30.63
CA ARG A 117 -3.16 24.86 30.08
C ARG A 117 -4.13 23.69 30.22
N GLN A 118 -5.14 23.91 31.04
CA GLN A 118 -6.30 23.06 31.22
C GLN A 118 -7.17 23.15 29.95
N ILE A 119 -7.25 22.06 29.19
CA ILE A 119 -8.27 21.88 28.15
C ILE A 119 -9.21 20.80 28.66
N ASN A 120 -10.44 21.23 28.99
CA ASN A 120 -11.57 20.36 29.32
C ASN A 120 -11.90 19.50 28.09
N GLY A 121 -11.82 18.18 28.25
CA GLY A 121 -12.21 17.21 27.25
C GLY A 121 -11.97 15.81 27.80
N GLY A 122 -12.91 15.32 28.59
CA GLY A 122 -12.81 14.05 29.31
C GLY A 122 -12.61 12.87 28.37
N GLN A 123 -11.47 12.22 28.50
CA GLN A 123 -11.30 10.80 28.20
C GLN A 123 -10.39 10.20 29.27
N ASP A 124 -11.00 9.45 30.19
CA ASP A 124 -10.35 8.84 31.34
C ASP A 124 -9.40 7.70 30.91
N PHE A 125 -8.14 8.05 30.66
CA PHE A 125 -7.03 7.09 30.47
C PHE A 125 -6.28 6.76 31.79
N SER A 126 -6.91 6.99 32.95
CA SER A 126 -6.27 6.86 34.26
C SER A 126 -6.01 5.40 34.68
N GLY A 127 -6.73 4.43 34.08
CA GLY A 127 -6.62 3.01 34.40
C GLY A 127 -5.39 2.31 33.79
N LEU A 128 -4.91 2.74 32.62
CA LEU A 128 -3.89 1.99 31.87
C LEU A 128 -2.45 2.39 32.24
N MET A 129 -2.23 3.62 32.73
CA MET A 129 -0.88 4.12 33.04
C MET A 129 -0.30 3.60 34.37
N LYS A 130 -1.12 3.09 35.31
CA LYS A 130 -0.62 2.64 36.61
C LYS A 130 0.14 1.31 36.53
N THR A 131 -0.13 0.49 35.52
CA THR A 131 0.48 -0.85 35.36
C THR A 131 1.88 -0.81 34.74
N GLY A 132 2.17 0.18 33.86
CA GLY A 132 3.47 0.29 33.17
C GLY A 132 4.62 0.83 34.04
N ARG A 133 4.34 1.69 35.03
CA ARG A 133 5.37 2.35 35.86
C ARG A 133 6.16 1.37 36.74
N LYS A 134 5.50 0.33 37.28
CA LYS A 134 6.15 -0.70 38.12
C LYS A 134 7.00 -1.66 37.29
N SER A 135 6.62 -1.92 36.04
CA SER A 135 7.39 -2.73 35.09
C SER A 135 8.70 -2.01 34.71
N LEU A 136 8.61 -0.73 34.32
CA LEU A 136 9.78 0.06 33.94
C LEU A 136 10.79 0.27 35.08
N GLN A 137 10.34 0.35 36.34
CA GLN A 137 11.25 0.40 37.50
C GLN A 137 12.04 -0.89 37.71
N ARG A 138 11.54 -2.05 37.28
CA ARG A 138 12.28 -3.32 37.35
C ARG A 138 13.30 -3.43 36.22
N PHE A 139 12.96 -2.93 35.03
CA PHE A 139 13.90 -2.85 33.90
C PHE A 139 14.98 -1.79 34.11
N SER A 140 14.67 -0.63 34.68
CA SER A 140 15.69 0.40 34.96
C SER A 140 16.72 -0.06 36.01
N ARG A 141 16.31 -0.90 36.96
CA ARG A 141 17.22 -1.52 37.94
C ARG A 141 18.19 -2.53 37.31
N LEU A 142 17.81 -3.20 36.22
CA LEU A 142 18.71 -4.08 35.46
C LEU A 142 19.71 -3.28 34.61
N VAL A 143 19.25 -2.13 34.09
CA VAL A 143 20.05 -1.17 33.30
C VAL A 143 21.10 -0.44 34.16
N ALA A 144 20.92 -0.41 35.49
CA ALA A 144 21.87 0.18 36.43
C ALA A 144 22.94 -0.80 36.97
N SER A 145 23.00 -2.04 36.49
CA SER A 145 24.02 -3.02 36.92
C SER A 145 25.29 -2.94 36.06
N GLN A 146 26.42 -3.23 36.69
CA GLN A 146 27.82 -3.07 36.26
C GLN A 146 28.22 -3.75 34.93
N HIS A 147 27.27 -4.35 34.18
CA HIS A 147 27.46 -5.00 32.88
C HIS A 147 26.95 -4.17 31.68
N MET A 148 26.65 -2.88 31.90
CA MET A 148 26.33 -1.87 30.87
C MET A 148 27.14 -1.95 29.56
N PRO A 149 28.49 -2.11 29.57
CA PRO A 149 29.23 -2.16 28.31
C PRO A 149 28.99 -3.45 27.51
N LEU A 150 28.56 -4.55 28.13
CA LEU A 150 28.45 -5.85 27.46
C LEU A 150 27.18 -5.97 26.60
N ILE A 151 26.08 -5.36 27.04
CA ILE A 151 24.81 -5.32 26.29
C ILE A 151 24.90 -4.36 25.11
N VAL A 152 25.55 -3.21 25.28
CA VAL A 152 25.77 -2.25 24.19
C VAL A 152 26.70 -2.84 23.13
N VAL A 153 27.76 -3.54 23.54
CA VAL A 153 28.67 -4.25 22.60
C VAL A 153 27.97 -5.40 21.87
N LEU A 154 26.94 -6.03 22.45
CA LEU A 154 26.18 -7.09 21.76
C LEU A 154 25.20 -6.52 20.72
N LEU A 155 24.53 -5.40 21.01
CA LEU A 155 23.44 -4.88 20.16
C LEU A 155 23.91 -4.03 18.97
N VAL A 156 25.07 -3.38 19.09
CA VAL A 156 25.66 -2.57 18.00
C VAL A 156 26.08 -3.40 16.77
N PRO A 157 26.79 -4.54 16.90
CA PRO A 157 27.23 -5.33 15.73
C PRO A 157 26.06 -6.02 15.02
N VAL A 158 25.00 -6.41 15.73
CA VAL A 158 23.80 -7.02 15.11
C VAL A 158 23.15 -6.05 14.12
N LYS A 159 23.01 -4.76 14.48
CA LYS A 159 22.48 -3.75 13.54
C LYS A 159 23.37 -3.53 12.32
N LEU A 160 24.69 -3.61 12.47
CA LEU A 160 25.63 -3.49 11.35
C LEU A 160 25.55 -4.71 10.41
N MET A 161 25.34 -5.93 10.93
CA MET A 161 25.16 -7.11 10.08
C MET A 161 23.87 -7.03 9.25
N PHE A 162 22.77 -6.55 9.82
CA PHE A 162 21.54 -6.33 9.04
C PHE A 162 21.73 -5.23 7.99
N LEU A 163 22.40 -4.12 8.32
CA LEU A 163 22.63 -3.04 7.36
C LEU A 163 23.59 -3.45 6.21
N GLY A 164 24.54 -4.35 6.49
CA GLY A 164 25.42 -4.94 5.47
C GLY A 164 24.70 -5.92 4.54
N ALA A 165 23.80 -6.76 5.07
CA ALA A 165 23.06 -7.74 4.28
C ALA A 165 22.10 -7.09 3.27
N PHE A 166 21.46 -5.97 3.62
CA PHE A 166 20.57 -5.25 2.69
C PHE A 166 21.30 -4.56 1.53
N ASN A 167 22.55 -4.13 1.73
CA ASN A 167 23.35 -3.49 0.67
C ASN A 167 23.91 -4.49 -0.36
N VAL A 168 24.11 -5.77 0.01
CA VAL A 168 24.57 -6.80 -0.93
C VAL A 168 23.43 -7.30 -1.84
N PHE A 169 22.18 -7.23 -1.37
CA PHE A 169 21.01 -7.59 -2.19
C PHE A 169 20.53 -6.48 -3.13
N SER A 170 21.02 -5.24 -3.00
CA SER A 170 20.65 -4.11 -3.87
C SER A 170 21.56 -3.94 -5.09
N PHE A 171 22.52 -4.86 -5.31
CA PHE A 171 23.45 -4.83 -6.44
C PHE A 171 23.47 -6.20 -7.14
N ARG A 172 22.34 -6.61 -7.70
CA ARG A 172 22.30 -7.63 -8.75
C ARG A 172 21.08 -7.48 -9.63
#